data_AF-A0A0C7MUX0-F1
#
_entry.id   AF-A0A0C7MUX0-F1
#
_cell.length_a   1.000
_cell.length_b   1.000
_cell.length_c   1.000
_cell.angle_alpha   90.00
_cell.angle_beta   90.00
_cell.angle_gamma   90.00
#
_symmetry.space_group_name_H-M   'P 1'
#
loop_
_entity.id
_entity.type
_entity.pdbx_description
1 polymer ?
#
loop_
_entity_poly.entity_id
_entity_poly.type
_entity_poly.pdbx_seq_one_letter_code
_entity_poly.pdbx_strand_id
1 'polypeptide(L)'
;MSLLNEPSVDFHLKLNEQSFHIPNELLKNNVKKVQKLVERETKRLEVLFGDLNAAVVAGHDPHVSINKLNDIIKAVELLERKLDKRVNLEGELLKRIEYRFNYYNELEELKKSGNREGLISWYQVYTNLLIGDYLVRNNNLCDQELARDSLETSSRLKRKNNSPATPPPPVNAGLQFLRSQGLEHHLDWDILVTANQISKSLDVNHDLTLLVNWIKENQAYLTSRSSALEFETRLQEYIELVKTRNYPGAIGCFQNHLIKFINTNFEELQLASGLLVFIKSFKEQVPQQSESQNDTSNMKTRFGFFQYFFGKAPPRELGSGNGTFGSDTRTKFSANGEFVRYTRVLSDDRWNVLKRLFLQEFYSMYGISQHDPLLIYLSLGISTLKTRSCLQDMYSTVKLDEDLHNFLNNELNHSKCPVCSPEFAPITKDLPYAHHIQSNLFENPVMLPNGNIYDSKKLKLLAVKLASRKLYDLKPDQVMDPINQQVYDEKDFVTMYPT
;
A
#
# COMPACT_ATOMS: atom_id res chain seq x y z
N MET A 1 -14.09 -39.90 5.47
CA MET A 1 -13.03 -38.90 5.70
C MET A 1 -13.29 -37.75 4.77
N SER A 2 -13.64 -36.60 5.33
CA SER A 2 -14.16 -35.45 4.58
C SER A 2 -13.18 -35.05 3.48
N LEU A 3 -13.70 -35.04 2.24
CA LEU A 3 -13.14 -34.29 1.13
C LEU A 3 -12.72 -32.92 1.66
N LEU A 4 -11.45 -32.57 1.50
CA LEU A 4 -11.12 -31.15 1.40
C LEU A 4 -12.00 -30.64 0.25
N ASN A 5 -12.98 -29.79 0.55
CA ASN A 5 -13.73 -29.07 -0.49
C ASN A 5 -12.74 -28.08 -1.11
N GLU A 6 -11.86 -28.61 -1.95
CA GLU A 6 -10.82 -27.81 -2.58
C GLU A 6 -11.44 -27.00 -3.72
N PRO A 7 -11.05 -25.72 -3.85
CA PRO A 7 -11.42 -24.95 -5.02
C PRO A 7 -10.95 -25.62 -6.31
N SER A 8 -11.71 -25.46 -7.39
CA SER A 8 -11.32 -25.93 -8.71
C SER A 8 -10.08 -25.19 -9.22
N VAL A 9 -9.37 -25.77 -10.20
CA VAL A 9 -8.27 -25.06 -10.89
C VAL A 9 -8.79 -23.77 -11.52
N ASP A 10 -9.97 -23.82 -12.14
CA ASP A 10 -10.65 -22.67 -12.73
C ASP A 10 -10.91 -21.55 -11.71
N PHE A 11 -11.26 -21.90 -10.47
CA PHE A 11 -11.39 -20.92 -9.39
C PHE A 11 -10.06 -20.20 -9.10
N HIS A 12 -8.95 -20.93 -9.04
CA HIS A 12 -7.63 -20.34 -8.83
C HIS A 12 -7.17 -19.47 -10.02
N LEU A 13 -7.46 -19.90 -11.25
CA LEU A 13 -7.18 -19.10 -12.45
C LEU A 13 -7.97 -17.80 -12.47
N LYS A 14 -9.27 -17.86 -12.13
CA LYS A 14 -10.13 -16.68 -12.07
C LYS A 14 -9.69 -15.69 -11.00
N LEU A 15 -9.25 -16.17 -9.84
CA LEU A 15 -8.73 -15.29 -8.79
C LEU A 15 -7.40 -14.65 -9.17
N ASN A 16 -6.57 -15.38 -9.93
CA ASN A 16 -5.25 -14.93 -10.35
C ASN A 16 -5.20 -14.44 -11.80
N GLU A 17 -6.32 -13.98 -12.35
CA GLU A 17 -6.43 -13.54 -13.75
C GLU A 17 -5.39 -12.46 -14.10
N GLN A 18 -5.10 -11.56 -13.15
CA GLN A 18 -4.05 -10.53 -13.28
C GLN A 18 -2.68 -11.11 -13.66
N SER A 19 -2.36 -12.33 -13.21
CA SER A 19 -1.09 -13.02 -13.52
C SER A 19 -0.97 -13.46 -14.98
N PHE A 20 -2.02 -13.40 -15.79
CA PHE A 20 -1.91 -13.62 -17.24
C PHE A 20 -2.25 -12.35 -18.02
N HIS A 21 -3.11 -11.50 -17.47
CA HIS A 21 -3.48 -10.23 -18.06
C HIS A 21 -2.28 -9.28 -18.22
N ILE A 22 -1.47 -9.09 -17.17
CA ILE A 22 -0.33 -8.17 -17.19
C ILE A 22 0.67 -8.50 -18.30
N PRO A 23 1.24 -9.72 -18.39
CA PRO A 23 2.22 -10.03 -19.43
C PRO A 23 1.60 -9.95 -20.83
N ASN A 24 0.32 -10.29 -21.00
CA ASN A 24 -0.39 -10.15 -22.27
C ASN A 24 -0.50 -8.67 -22.71
N GLU A 25 -0.88 -7.76 -21.82
CA GLU A 25 -0.93 -6.32 -22.12
C GLU A 25 0.46 -5.75 -22.42
N LEU A 26 1.49 -6.20 -21.70
CA LEU A 26 2.88 -5.82 -21.97
C LEU A 26 3.35 -6.32 -23.34
N LEU A 27 2.99 -7.55 -23.74
CA LEU A 27 3.28 -8.10 -25.06
C LEU A 27 2.58 -7.28 -26.16
N LYS A 28 1.28 -7.01 -26.03
CA LYS A 28 0.54 -6.16 -26.99
C LYS A 28 1.17 -4.77 -27.14
N ASN A 29 1.60 -4.16 -26.04
CA ASN A 29 2.28 -2.87 -26.07
C ASN A 29 3.67 -2.98 -26.73
N ASN A 30 4.41 -4.05 -26.46
CA ASN A 30 5.71 -4.28 -27.08
C ASN A 30 5.58 -4.42 -28.60
N VAL A 31 4.60 -5.18 -29.10
CA VAL A 31 4.32 -5.31 -30.54
C VAL A 31 4.05 -3.95 -31.18
N LYS A 32 3.19 -3.11 -30.58
CA LYS A 32 2.94 -1.75 -31.06
C LYS A 32 4.21 -0.89 -31.08
N LYS A 33 5.08 -1.03 -30.08
CA LYS A 33 6.36 -0.31 -30.00
C LYS A 33 7.36 -0.80 -31.05
N VAL A 34 7.41 -2.10 -31.33
CA VAL A 34 8.23 -2.69 -32.40
C VAL A 34 7.76 -2.21 -33.76
N GLN A 35 6.45 -2.26 -34.05
CA GLN A 35 5.87 -1.75 -35.30
C GLN A 35 6.24 -0.28 -35.54
N LYS A 36 6.01 0.59 -34.54
CA LYS A 36 6.37 2.01 -34.63
C LYS A 36 7.87 2.24 -34.80
N LEU A 37 8.71 1.41 -34.17
CA LEU A 37 10.16 1.50 -34.29
C LEU A 37 10.61 1.14 -35.71
N VAL A 38 10.11 0.01 -36.24
CA VAL A 38 10.42 -0.46 -37.59
C VAL A 38 9.96 0.57 -38.61
N GLU A 39 8.71 1.02 -38.56
CA GLU A 39 8.19 2.05 -39.49
C GLU A 39 9.03 3.33 -39.48
N ARG A 40 9.45 3.79 -38.30
CA ARG A 40 10.25 5.01 -38.14
C ARG A 40 11.65 4.84 -38.73
N GLU A 41 12.34 3.77 -38.40
CA GLU A 41 13.71 3.54 -38.87
C GLU A 41 13.73 3.14 -40.35
N THR A 42 12.71 2.44 -40.87
CA THR A 42 12.56 2.19 -42.32
C THR A 42 12.46 3.50 -43.10
N LYS A 43 11.60 4.44 -42.68
CA LYS A 43 11.50 5.77 -43.32
C LYS A 43 12.83 6.54 -43.26
N ARG A 44 13.54 6.44 -42.14
CA ARG A 44 14.86 7.07 -42.00
C ARG A 44 15.88 6.48 -42.95
N LEU A 45 15.89 5.15 -43.10
CA LEU A 45 16.78 4.45 -44.02
C LEU A 45 16.46 4.80 -45.47
N GLU A 46 15.18 4.88 -45.86
CA GLU A 46 14.76 5.32 -47.20
C GLU A 46 15.33 6.71 -47.55
N VAL A 47 15.29 7.65 -46.61
CA VAL A 47 15.90 8.99 -46.80
C VAL A 47 17.41 8.90 -46.96
N LEU A 48 18.10 8.16 -46.10
CA LEU A 48 19.56 8.01 -46.17
C LEU A 48 20.02 7.32 -47.48
N PHE A 49 19.27 6.30 -47.94
CA PHE A 49 19.52 5.65 -49.23
C PHE A 49 19.24 6.60 -50.40
N GLY A 50 18.19 7.41 -50.32
CA GLY A 50 17.91 8.47 -51.29
C GLY A 50 19.06 9.48 -51.40
N ASP A 51 19.58 9.94 -50.25
CA ASP A 51 20.70 10.87 -50.17
C ASP A 51 22.01 10.27 -50.71
N LEU A 52 22.25 8.98 -50.46
CA LEU A 52 23.39 8.26 -51.01
C LEU A 52 23.28 8.16 -52.54
N ASN A 53 22.12 7.73 -53.05
CA ASN A 53 21.87 7.63 -54.48
C ASN A 53 22.06 8.99 -55.18
N ALA A 54 21.55 10.08 -54.59
CA ALA A 54 21.75 11.42 -55.12
C ALA A 54 23.24 11.82 -55.15
N ALA A 55 24.02 11.51 -54.11
CA ALA A 55 25.46 11.80 -54.09
C ALA A 55 26.25 11.00 -55.13
N VAL A 56 25.86 9.74 -55.36
CA VAL A 56 26.47 8.87 -56.37
C VAL A 56 26.15 9.35 -57.78
N VAL A 57 24.89 9.70 -58.05
CA VAL A 57 24.45 10.21 -59.37
C VAL A 57 25.07 11.58 -59.68
N ALA A 58 25.21 12.45 -58.68
CA ALA A 58 25.79 13.77 -58.84
C ALA A 58 27.33 13.78 -58.92
N GLY A 59 27.98 12.61 -58.96
CA GLY A 59 29.44 12.48 -59.12
C GLY A 59 30.25 13.15 -58.02
N HIS A 60 29.72 13.24 -56.79
CA HIS A 60 30.41 13.85 -55.66
C HIS A 60 31.63 13.02 -55.22
N ASP A 61 32.55 13.65 -54.47
CA ASP A 61 33.77 13.01 -53.98
C ASP A 61 33.48 11.64 -53.32
N PRO A 62 34.29 10.59 -53.59
CA PRO A 62 34.08 9.25 -53.04
C PRO A 62 33.98 9.22 -51.52
N HIS A 63 34.69 10.14 -50.84
CA HIS A 63 34.64 10.30 -49.39
C HIS A 63 33.26 10.70 -48.86
N VAL A 64 32.49 11.49 -49.61
CA VAL A 64 31.13 11.90 -49.22
C VAL A 64 30.18 10.70 -49.28
N SER A 65 30.28 9.89 -50.34
CA SER A 65 29.48 8.67 -50.49
C SER A 65 29.82 7.61 -49.43
N ILE A 66 31.10 7.45 -49.07
CA ILE A 66 31.55 6.56 -47.98
C ILE A 66 30.99 7.03 -46.62
N ASN A 67 30.99 8.34 -46.34
CA ASN A 67 30.43 8.87 -45.10
C ASN A 67 28.92 8.60 -44.99
N LYS A 68 28.16 8.79 -46.07
CA LYS A 68 26.73 8.46 -46.12
C LYS A 68 26.47 6.96 -45.90
N LEU A 69 27.32 6.10 -46.47
CA LEU A 69 27.25 4.65 -46.24
C LEU A 69 27.52 4.28 -44.78
N ASN A 70 28.51 4.92 -44.15
CA ASN A 70 28.76 4.75 -42.71
C ASN A 70 27.58 5.20 -41.84
N ASP A 71 26.87 6.26 -42.23
CA ASP A 71 25.68 6.70 -41.50
C ASP A 71 24.50 5.74 -41.64
N ILE A 72 24.34 5.08 -42.80
CA ILE A 72 23.40 3.98 -43.00
C ILE A 72 23.76 2.79 -42.09
N ILE A 73 25.04 2.37 -42.08
CA ILE A 73 25.51 1.28 -41.21
C ILE A 73 25.18 1.59 -39.74
N LYS A 74 25.52 2.79 -39.25
CA LYS A 74 25.20 3.21 -37.88
C LYS A 74 23.70 3.19 -37.59
N ALA A 75 22.86 3.56 -38.56
CA ALA A 75 21.41 3.52 -38.40
C ALA A 75 20.89 2.08 -38.27
N VAL A 76 21.39 1.15 -39.10
CA VAL A 76 21.04 -0.28 -39.03
C VAL A 76 21.51 -0.91 -37.72
N GLU A 77 22.76 -0.66 -37.30
CA GLU A 77 23.28 -1.16 -36.01
C GLU A 77 22.49 -0.62 -34.81
N LEU A 78 21.98 0.61 -34.90
CA LEU A 78 21.13 1.18 -33.86
C LEU A 78 19.75 0.52 -33.84
N LEU A 79 19.18 0.24 -35.01
CA LEU A 79 17.91 -0.48 -35.15
C LEU A 79 18.04 -1.90 -34.56
N GLU A 80 19.09 -2.64 -34.93
CA GLU A 80 19.40 -3.98 -34.39
C GLU A 80 19.46 -3.95 -32.86
N ARG A 81 20.26 -3.04 -32.28
CA ARG A 81 20.36 -2.88 -30.83
C ARG A 81 19.02 -2.53 -30.16
N LYS A 82 18.17 -1.74 -30.81
CA LYS A 82 16.83 -1.41 -30.28
C LYS A 82 15.86 -2.58 -30.39
N LEU A 83 15.91 -3.35 -31.48
CA LEU A 83 15.09 -4.55 -31.68
C LEU A 83 15.48 -5.65 -30.71
N ASP A 84 16.78 -5.91 -30.51
CA ASP A 84 17.26 -6.88 -29.52
C ASP A 84 16.71 -6.62 -28.13
N LYS A 85 16.66 -5.35 -27.70
CA LYS A 85 16.05 -4.98 -26.41
C LYS A 85 14.57 -5.34 -26.33
N ARG A 86 13.84 -5.22 -27.44
CA ARG A 86 12.40 -5.54 -27.51
C ARG A 86 12.15 -7.04 -27.58
N VAL A 87 12.98 -7.78 -28.31
CA VAL A 87 12.94 -9.24 -28.39
C VAL A 87 13.27 -9.87 -27.04
N ASN A 88 14.30 -9.38 -26.35
CA ASN A 88 14.63 -9.85 -25.00
C ASN A 88 13.49 -9.62 -24.01
N LEU A 89 12.84 -8.45 -24.05
CA LEU A 89 11.67 -8.17 -23.22
C LEU A 89 10.53 -9.16 -23.52
N GLU A 90 10.24 -9.41 -24.79
CA GLU A 90 9.22 -10.37 -25.21
C GLU A 90 9.53 -11.80 -24.75
N GLY A 91 10.78 -12.24 -24.89
CA GLY A 91 11.24 -13.55 -24.41
C GLY A 91 11.04 -13.72 -22.90
N GLU A 92 11.36 -12.70 -22.10
CA GLU A 92 11.12 -12.74 -20.65
C GLU A 92 9.62 -12.82 -20.29
N LEU A 93 8.76 -12.10 -21.02
CA LEU A 93 7.31 -12.13 -20.80
C LEU A 93 6.71 -13.49 -21.17
N LEU A 94 7.11 -14.05 -22.32
CA LEU A 94 6.68 -15.38 -22.75
C LEU A 94 7.14 -16.46 -21.76
N LYS A 95 8.38 -16.36 -21.26
CA LYS A 95 8.88 -17.25 -20.21
C LYS A 95 8.03 -17.17 -18.94
N ARG A 96 7.64 -15.98 -18.47
CA ARG A 96 6.72 -15.85 -17.32
C ARG A 96 5.39 -16.57 -17.55
N ILE A 97 4.80 -16.40 -18.74
CA ILE A 97 3.53 -17.06 -19.10
C ILE A 97 3.70 -18.58 -19.09
N GLU A 98 4.79 -19.11 -19.66
CA GLU A 98 5.08 -20.53 -19.69
C GLU A 98 5.24 -21.13 -18.29
N TYR A 99 6.00 -20.47 -17.40
CA TYR A 99 6.13 -20.91 -16.00
C TYR A 99 4.77 -20.95 -15.28
N ARG A 100 3.94 -19.92 -15.47
CA ARG A 100 2.60 -19.86 -14.84
C ARG A 100 1.66 -20.92 -15.41
N PHE A 101 1.72 -21.18 -16.71
CA PHE A 101 0.94 -22.23 -17.35
C PHE A 101 1.31 -23.61 -16.78
N ASN A 102 2.60 -23.92 -16.71
CA ASN A 102 3.08 -25.18 -16.14
C ASN A 102 2.70 -25.32 -14.66
N TYR A 103 2.77 -24.24 -13.89
CA TYR A 103 2.37 -24.20 -12.48
C TYR A 103 0.89 -24.56 -12.24
N TYR A 104 -0.02 -24.09 -13.10
CA TYR A 104 -1.44 -24.46 -12.99
C TYR A 104 -1.78 -25.81 -13.62
N ASN A 105 -1.03 -26.24 -14.64
CA ASN A 105 -1.16 -27.61 -15.16
C ASN A 105 -0.76 -28.64 -14.13
N GLU A 106 0.32 -28.39 -13.37
CA GLU A 106 0.73 -29.24 -12.24
C GLU A 106 -0.42 -29.38 -11.23
N LEU A 107 -1.09 -28.28 -10.85
CA LEU A 107 -2.26 -28.33 -9.97
C LEU A 107 -3.37 -29.22 -10.54
N GLU A 108 -3.65 -29.10 -11.85
CA GLU A 108 -4.66 -29.90 -12.52
C GLU A 108 -4.31 -31.40 -12.50
N GLU A 109 -3.06 -31.76 -12.77
CA GLU A 109 -2.56 -33.13 -12.72
C GLU A 109 -2.58 -33.71 -11.29
N LEU A 110 -2.17 -32.92 -10.29
CA LEU A 110 -2.21 -33.32 -8.89
C LEU A 110 -3.65 -33.60 -8.41
N LYS A 111 -4.61 -32.77 -8.83
CA LYS A 111 -6.04 -32.98 -8.54
C LYS A 111 -6.60 -34.21 -9.26
N LYS A 112 -6.25 -34.42 -10.54
CA LYS A 112 -6.66 -35.61 -11.31
C LYS A 112 -6.12 -36.90 -10.72
N SER A 113 -4.87 -36.89 -10.24
CA SER A 113 -4.21 -38.04 -9.63
C SER A 113 -4.59 -38.27 -8.16
N GLY A 114 -5.22 -37.29 -7.50
CA GLY A 114 -5.56 -37.36 -6.07
C GLY A 114 -4.33 -37.36 -5.15
N ASN A 115 -3.20 -36.82 -5.61
CA ASN A 115 -1.96 -36.81 -4.86
C ASN A 115 -1.98 -35.74 -3.74
N ARG A 116 -2.35 -36.17 -2.53
CA ARG A 116 -2.47 -35.28 -1.36
C ARG A 116 -1.17 -34.59 -0.97
N GLU A 117 -0.03 -35.30 -1.02
CA GLU A 117 1.26 -34.72 -0.63
C GLU A 117 1.70 -33.64 -1.62
N GLY A 118 1.54 -33.91 -2.92
CA GLY A 118 1.80 -32.92 -3.96
C GLY A 118 0.90 -31.69 -3.85
N LEU A 119 -0.39 -31.87 -3.53
CA LEU A 119 -1.31 -30.74 -3.31
C LEU A 119 -0.87 -29.87 -2.12
N ILE A 120 -0.46 -30.48 -1.00
CA ILE A 120 0.06 -29.73 0.16
C ILE A 120 1.30 -28.91 -0.24
N SER A 121 2.24 -29.52 -0.97
CA SER A 121 3.43 -28.84 -1.48
C SER A 121 3.05 -27.66 -2.39
N TRP A 122 2.13 -27.86 -3.33
CA TRP A 122 1.66 -26.82 -4.24
C TRP A 122 1.05 -25.63 -3.47
N TYR A 123 0.19 -25.89 -2.47
CA TYR A 123 -0.39 -24.83 -1.65
C TYR A 123 0.62 -24.11 -0.77
N GLN A 124 1.71 -24.77 -0.32
CA GLN A 124 2.82 -24.10 0.35
C GLN A 124 3.52 -23.12 -0.60
N VAL A 125 3.80 -23.55 -1.83
CA VAL A 125 4.37 -22.69 -2.87
C VAL A 125 3.44 -21.52 -3.19
N TYR A 126 2.14 -21.77 -3.31
CA TYR A 126 1.14 -20.73 -3.54
C TYR A 126 1.10 -19.72 -2.39
N THR A 127 1.18 -20.20 -1.16
CA THR A 127 1.25 -19.34 0.04
C THR A 127 2.50 -18.45 0.01
N ASN A 128 3.65 -19.00 -0.38
CA ASN A 128 4.87 -18.23 -0.58
C ASN A 128 4.69 -17.19 -1.70
N LEU A 129 4.01 -17.53 -2.79
CA LEU A 129 3.70 -16.57 -3.85
C LEU A 129 2.86 -15.39 -3.33
N LEU A 130 1.83 -15.66 -2.52
CA LEU A 130 0.98 -14.63 -1.89
C LEU A 130 1.77 -13.75 -0.92
N ILE A 131 2.67 -14.33 -0.13
CA ILE A 131 3.58 -13.60 0.77
C ILE A 131 4.52 -12.71 -0.07
N GLY A 132 5.09 -13.26 -1.13
CA GLY A 132 5.95 -12.52 -2.05
C GLY A 132 5.25 -11.33 -2.69
N ASP A 133 4.03 -11.50 -3.21
CA ASP A 133 3.21 -10.41 -3.75
C ASP A 133 2.95 -9.32 -2.70
N TYR A 134 2.50 -9.70 -1.50
CA TYR A 134 2.26 -8.75 -0.41
C TYR A 134 3.52 -7.96 -0.04
N LEU A 135 4.65 -8.64 0.12
CA LEU A 135 5.93 -8.00 0.43
C LEU A 135 6.36 -7.06 -0.71
N VAL A 136 6.23 -7.46 -1.97
CA VAL A 136 6.62 -6.61 -3.11
C VAL A 136 5.80 -5.31 -3.11
N ARG A 137 4.49 -5.40 -2.87
CA ARG A 137 3.58 -4.24 -2.85
C ARG A 137 3.78 -3.31 -1.65
N ASN A 138 4.05 -3.88 -0.47
CA ASN A 138 4.01 -3.15 0.79
C ASN A 138 5.37 -2.90 1.45
N ASN A 139 6.47 -3.42 0.90
CA ASN A 139 7.80 -3.21 1.47
C ASN A 139 8.10 -1.71 1.67
N ASN A 140 8.60 -1.36 2.85
CA ASN A 140 9.12 -0.03 3.12
C ASN A 140 10.51 0.06 2.48
N LEU A 141 10.58 0.71 1.31
CA LEU A 141 11.86 1.04 0.69
C LEU A 141 12.61 1.98 1.64
N CYS A 142 13.87 1.69 1.93
CA CYS A 142 14.68 2.57 2.76
C CYS A 142 15.03 3.84 1.94
N ASP A 143 15.15 5.02 2.56
CA ASP A 143 15.34 6.30 1.84
C ASP A 143 16.56 6.31 0.90
N GLN A 144 17.58 5.49 1.19
CA GLN A 144 18.77 5.32 0.36
C GLN A 144 18.50 4.63 -0.98
N GLU A 145 17.32 4.04 -1.15
CA GLU A 145 16.90 3.18 -2.26
C GLU A 145 16.09 3.93 -3.32
N LEU A 146 15.32 4.95 -2.92
CA LEU A 146 14.49 5.77 -3.81
C LEU A 146 15.29 6.84 -4.58
N ALA A 147 16.37 7.35 -3.98
CA ALA A 147 17.19 8.42 -4.56
C ALA A 147 18.09 7.98 -5.74
N ARG A 148 18.19 6.67 -6.04
CA ARG A 148 19.13 6.14 -7.05
C ARG A 148 18.50 5.89 -8.43
N ASP A 149 17.18 5.75 -8.53
CA ASP A 149 16.50 5.30 -9.76
C ASP A 149 16.08 6.42 -10.72
N SER A 150 16.34 7.69 -10.39
CA SER A 150 16.02 8.82 -11.28
C SER A 150 16.86 8.88 -12.57
N LEU A 151 17.82 7.95 -12.76
CA LEU A 151 18.78 7.98 -13.87
C LEU A 151 19.02 6.65 -14.62
N GLU A 152 18.46 5.49 -14.24
CA GLU A 152 18.75 4.21 -14.93
C GLU A 152 17.51 3.35 -15.25
N THR A 153 16.45 3.92 -15.82
CA THR A 153 15.47 3.14 -16.60
C THR A 153 16.02 2.84 -18.00
N SER A 154 17.03 1.98 -18.09
CA SER A 154 17.19 1.02 -19.18
C SER A 154 18.50 0.25 -19.08
N SER A 155 18.37 -1.08 -19.09
CA SER A 155 19.43 -2.07 -19.35
C SER A 155 20.36 -2.36 -18.17
N ARG A 156 20.28 -3.57 -17.60
CA ARG A 156 21.46 -4.31 -17.08
C ARG A 156 21.14 -5.78 -16.77
N LEU A 157 21.24 -6.61 -17.82
CA LEU A 157 21.85 -7.95 -17.72
C LEU A 157 23.07 -7.93 -18.64
N LYS A 158 24.26 -7.82 -18.05
CA LYS A 158 25.53 -8.33 -18.60
C LYS A 158 26.61 -8.25 -17.51
N ARG A 159 26.97 -9.41 -16.97
CA ARG A 159 28.19 -9.64 -16.18
C ARG A 159 29.38 -9.74 -17.13
N LYS A 160 30.47 -9.00 -16.83
CA LYS A 160 31.86 -9.47 -16.98
C LYS A 160 32.77 -8.67 -16.03
N ASN A 161 33.73 -9.39 -15.45
CA ASN A 161 34.56 -9.06 -14.28
C ASN A 161 35.55 -7.91 -14.47
N ASN A 162 35.70 -7.05 -13.44
CA ASN A 162 36.92 -6.82 -12.64
C ASN A 162 36.65 -5.74 -11.55
N SER A 163 37.02 -6.01 -10.29
CA SER A 163 36.73 -5.32 -9.01
C SER A 163 37.28 -3.87 -8.87
N PRO A 164 37.03 -3.09 -7.77
CA PRO A 164 36.20 -3.31 -6.56
C PRO A 164 35.19 -2.16 -6.20
N ALA A 165 34.27 -2.48 -5.28
CA ALA A 165 33.43 -1.59 -4.45
C ALA A 165 32.27 -0.80 -5.12
N THR A 166 31.12 -1.48 -5.25
CA THR A 166 29.79 -0.88 -5.01
C THR A 166 28.88 -2.02 -4.52
N PRO A 167 28.15 -1.86 -3.39
CA PRO A 167 27.20 -2.88 -2.97
C PRO A 167 26.07 -2.99 -4.03
N PRO A 168 25.54 -4.20 -4.28
CA PRO A 168 24.46 -4.42 -5.25
C PRO A 168 23.23 -3.56 -4.91
N PRO A 169 22.36 -3.25 -5.91
CA PRO A 169 21.24 -2.35 -5.71
C PRO A 169 20.30 -2.86 -4.61
N PRO A 170 19.64 -1.95 -3.88
CA PRO A 170 18.71 -2.35 -2.83
C PRO A 170 17.55 -3.14 -3.41
N VAL A 171 17.49 -4.42 -3.05
CA VAL A 171 16.52 -5.34 -3.61
C VAL A 171 15.29 -5.31 -2.71
N ASN A 172 14.13 -4.94 -3.27
CA ASN A 172 12.83 -5.08 -2.61
C ASN A 172 12.78 -6.42 -1.86
N ALA A 173 12.46 -6.41 -0.57
CA ALA A 173 12.53 -7.60 0.28
C ALA A 173 11.66 -8.75 -0.26
N GLY A 174 10.51 -8.41 -0.85
CA GLY A 174 9.64 -9.38 -1.52
C GLY A 174 10.29 -10.02 -2.74
N LEU A 175 11.08 -9.26 -3.53
CA LEU A 175 11.84 -9.81 -4.65
C LEU A 175 12.98 -10.73 -4.17
N GLN A 176 13.66 -10.38 -3.07
CA GLN A 176 14.67 -11.26 -2.47
C GLN A 176 14.03 -12.59 -2.04
N PHE A 177 12.87 -12.50 -1.37
CA PHE A 177 12.10 -13.64 -0.94
C PHE A 177 11.69 -14.53 -2.13
N LEU A 178 11.09 -13.95 -3.18
CA LEU A 178 10.69 -14.71 -4.37
C LEU A 178 11.86 -15.44 -5.03
N ARG A 179 13.02 -14.78 -5.17
CA ARG A 179 14.22 -15.41 -5.74
C ARG A 179 14.75 -16.56 -4.88
N SER A 180 14.70 -16.42 -3.55
CA SER A 180 15.10 -17.50 -2.65
C SER A 180 14.22 -18.74 -2.78
N GLN A 181 12.96 -18.54 -3.20
CA GLN A 181 11.97 -19.59 -3.41
C GLN A 181 11.88 -20.06 -4.88
N GLY A 182 12.61 -19.43 -5.82
CA GLY A 182 12.50 -19.73 -7.25
C GLY A 182 11.17 -19.30 -7.89
N LEU A 183 10.51 -18.28 -7.33
CA LEU A 183 9.17 -17.84 -7.72
C LEU A 183 9.15 -16.52 -8.53
N GLU A 184 10.31 -16.02 -8.96
CA GLU A 184 10.42 -14.74 -9.67
C GLU A 184 9.66 -14.68 -11.00
N HIS A 185 9.41 -15.82 -11.65
CA HIS A 185 8.65 -15.88 -12.91
C HIS A 185 7.13 -15.99 -12.69
N HIS A 186 6.68 -16.29 -11.47
CA HIS A 186 5.26 -16.46 -11.12
C HIS A 186 4.57 -15.13 -10.79
N LEU A 187 5.33 -14.04 -10.65
CA LEU A 187 4.81 -12.72 -10.33
C LEU A 187 5.42 -11.64 -11.23
N ASP A 188 4.63 -10.65 -11.66
CA ASP A 188 5.12 -9.45 -12.35
C ASP A 188 5.69 -8.44 -11.35
N TRP A 189 6.72 -8.89 -10.63
CA TRP A 189 7.33 -8.15 -9.52
C TRP A 189 7.87 -6.79 -9.96
N ASP A 190 8.32 -6.63 -11.20
CA ASP A 190 8.85 -5.38 -11.76
C ASP A 190 7.79 -4.29 -11.85
N ILE A 191 6.58 -4.65 -12.30
CA ILE A 191 5.43 -3.75 -12.33
C ILE A 191 5.02 -3.35 -10.92
N LEU A 192 4.97 -4.31 -10.00
CA LEU A 192 4.58 -4.07 -8.60
C LEU A 192 5.64 -3.25 -7.83
N VAL A 193 6.92 -3.48 -8.08
CA VAL A 193 8.03 -2.67 -7.53
C VAL A 193 7.91 -1.22 -8.02
N THR A 194 7.63 -1.01 -9.31
CA THR A 194 7.43 0.34 -9.86
C THR A 194 6.28 1.07 -9.16
N ALA A 195 5.16 0.39 -8.94
CA ALA A 195 4.02 0.94 -8.20
C ALA A 195 4.40 1.31 -6.76
N ASN A 196 5.12 0.41 -6.06
CA ASN A 196 5.58 0.63 -4.70
C ASN A 196 6.56 1.82 -4.62
N GLN A 197 7.53 1.91 -5.53
CA GLN A 197 8.48 3.02 -5.60
C GLN A 197 7.80 4.39 -5.74
N ILE A 198 6.87 4.52 -6.69
CA ILE A 198 6.12 5.78 -6.87
C ILE A 198 5.27 6.07 -5.62
N SER A 199 4.57 5.06 -5.10
CA SER A 199 3.73 5.18 -3.91
C SER A 199 4.51 5.65 -2.67
N LYS A 200 5.70 5.08 -2.42
CA LYS A 200 6.57 5.45 -1.29
C LYS A 200 7.25 6.80 -1.49
N SER A 201 7.60 7.17 -2.71
CA SER A 201 8.09 8.53 -3.03
C SER A 201 7.07 9.60 -2.64
N LEU A 202 5.78 9.31 -2.86
CA LEU A 202 4.69 10.23 -2.49
C LEU A 202 4.42 10.27 -0.99
N ASP A 203 4.62 9.15 -0.29
CA ASP A 203 4.28 8.99 1.14
C ASP A 203 5.41 9.46 2.07
N VAL A 204 6.66 9.11 1.75
CA VAL A 204 7.83 9.33 2.60
C VAL A 204 8.59 10.59 2.18
N ASN A 205 8.88 10.72 0.89
CA ASN A 205 9.74 11.78 0.36
C ASN A 205 8.97 13.04 -0.07
N HIS A 206 7.63 12.95 -0.17
CA HIS A 206 6.80 13.99 -0.77
C HIS A 206 7.37 14.45 -2.14
N ASP A 207 7.86 13.49 -2.95
CA ASP A 207 8.46 13.75 -4.26
C ASP A 207 7.54 13.28 -5.41
N LEU A 208 7.20 14.23 -6.28
CA LEU A 208 6.31 14.06 -7.43
C LEU A 208 7.03 13.63 -8.70
N THR A 209 8.37 13.62 -8.72
CA THR A 209 9.17 13.40 -9.94
C THR A 209 8.83 12.10 -10.64
N LEU A 210 8.79 10.99 -9.89
CA LEU A 210 8.46 9.67 -10.43
C LEU A 210 7.02 9.61 -10.95
N LEU A 211 6.07 10.21 -10.23
CA LEU A 211 4.67 10.26 -10.64
C LEU A 211 4.48 11.07 -11.93
N VAL A 212 5.12 12.24 -12.03
CA VAL A 212 5.06 13.10 -13.23
C VAL A 212 5.63 12.38 -14.45
N ASN A 213 6.73 11.64 -14.29
CA ASN A 213 7.30 10.85 -15.39
C ASN A 213 6.35 9.73 -15.82
N TRP A 214 5.77 9.01 -14.87
CA TRP A 214 4.77 7.98 -15.17
C TRP A 214 3.53 8.53 -15.90
N ILE A 215 3.04 9.70 -15.49
CA ILE A 215 1.91 10.39 -16.15
C ILE A 215 2.25 10.74 -17.61
N LYS A 216 3.47 11.25 -17.87
CA LYS A 216 3.92 11.57 -19.24
C LYS A 216 3.95 10.33 -20.13
N GLU A 217 4.45 9.21 -19.61
CA GLU A 217 4.52 7.94 -20.36
C GLU A 217 3.14 7.37 -20.68
N ASN A 218 2.15 7.63 -19.83
CA ASN A 218 0.82 7.03 -19.89
C ASN A 218 -0.30 8.05 -20.20
N GLN A 219 0.04 9.21 -20.76
CA GLN A 219 -0.90 10.31 -20.99
C GLN A 219 -2.11 9.88 -21.86
N ALA A 220 -1.87 9.09 -22.91
CA ALA A 220 -2.97 8.63 -23.78
C ALA A 220 -4.01 7.80 -23.04
N TYR A 221 -3.58 6.96 -22.09
CA TYR A 221 -4.45 6.17 -21.23
C TYR A 221 -5.25 7.07 -20.27
N LEU A 222 -4.56 7.99 -19.60
CA LEU A 222 -5.19 8.89 -18.62
C LEU A 222 -6.22 9.83 -19.26
N THR A 223 -5.94 10.34 -20.46
CA THR A 223 -6.90 11.16 -21.23
C THR A 223 -8.13 10.36 -21.61
N SER A 224 -7.97 9.09 -22.02
CA SER A 224 -9.11 8.24 -22.39
C SER A 224 -10.05 7.92 -21.23
N ARG A 225 -9.52 7.90 -20.00
CA ARG A 225 -10.29 7.68 -18.76
C ARG A 225 -10.79 8.96 -18.11
N SER A 226 -10.46 10.14 -18.67
CA SER A 226 -10.72 11.44 -18.03
C SER A 226 -10.22 11.50 -16.58
N SER A 227 -9.04 10.96 -16.30
CA SER A 227 -8.51 10.88 -14.93
C SER A 227 -8.11 12.25 -14.38
N ALA A 228 -8.50 12.53 -13.13
CA ALA A 228 -8.12 13.75 -12.41
C ALA A 228 -6.64 13.73 -11.93
N LEU A 229 -5.93 12.61 -12.08
CA LEU A 229 -4.59 12.41 -11.53
C LEU A 229 -3.58 13.44 -12.03
N GLU A 230 -3.62 13.80 -13.32
CA GLU A 230 -2.71 14.81 -13.87
C GLU A 230 -2.93 16.17 -13.20
N PHE A 231 -4.20 16.58 -13.07
CA PHE A 231 -4.54 17.85 -12.44
C PHE A 231 -4.09 17.87 -10.97
N GLU A 232 -4.43 16.86 -10.17
CA GLU A 232 -4.08 16.80 -8.75
C GLU A 232 -2.56 16.78 -8.52
N THR A 233 -1.81 16.07 -9.38
CA THR A 233 -0.34 16.05 -9.31
C THR A 233 0.25 17.43 -9.55
N ARG A 234 -0.22 18.15 -10.57
CA ARG A 234 0.26 19.50 -10.90
C ARG A 234 -0.18 20.53 -9.87
N LEU A 235 -1.35 20.35 -9.29
CA LEU A 235 -1.82 21.18 -8.19
C LEU A 235 -0.96 20.97 -6.94
N GLN A 236 -0.58 19.73 -6.63
CA GLN A 236 0.34 19.44 -5.53
C GLN A 236 1.74 20.04 -5.78
N GLU A 237 2.27 19.93 -7.00
CA GLU A 237 3.54 20.56 -7.41
C GLU A 237 3.49 22.09 -7.19
N TYR A 238 2.39 22.73 -7.61
CA TYR A 238 2.14 24.14 -7.37
C TYR A 238 2.13 24.47 -5.87
N ILE A 239 1.38 23.73 -5.06
CA ILE A 239 1.26 23.95 -3.61
C ILE A 239 2.64 23.88 -2.93
N GLU A 240 3.47 22.90 -3.29
CA GLU A 240 4.82 22.75 -2.71
C GLU A 240 5.76 23.89 -3.14
N LEU A 241 5.66 24.39 -4.38
CA LEU A 241 6.40 25.58 -4.83
C LEU A 241 5.96 26.84 -4.06
N VAL A 242 4.66 26.98 -3.78
CA VAL A 242 4.14 28.10 -2.98
C VAL A 242 4.59 27.97 -1.51
N LYS A 243 4.58 26.76 -0.92
CA LYS A 243 5.07 26.48 0.43
C LYS A 243 6.55 26.83 0.61
N THR A 244 7.38 26.53 -0.41
CA THR A 244 8.83 26.83 -0.46
C THR A 244 9.15 28.29 -0.87
N ARG A 245 8.14 29.12 -1.13
CA ARG A 245 8.26 30.53 -1.57
C ARG A 245 8.95 30.70 -2.92
N ASN A 246 9.01 29.65 -3.75
CA ASN A 246 9.44 29.76 -5.14
C ASN A 246 8.28 30.25 -6.02
N TYR A 247 7.94 31.54 -5.89
CA TYR A 247 6.82 32.14 -6.62
C TYR A 247 6.97 32.12 -8.14
N PRO A 248 8.15 32.39 -8.74
CA PRO A 248 8.31 32.30 -10.19
C PRO A 248 8.05 30.88 -10.71
N GLY A 249 8.55 29.86 -10.01
CA GLY A 249 8.28 28.46 -10.36
C GLY A 249 6.81 28.10 -10.23
N ALA A 250 6.14 28.53 -9.14
CA ALA A 250 4.72 28.30 -8.94
C ALA A 250 3.86 28.93 -10.05
N ILE A 251 4.16 30.18 -10.44
CA ILE A 251 3.45 30.88 -11.53
C ILE A 251 3.68 30.15 -12.87
N GLY A 252 4.91 29.71 -13.14
CA GLY A 252 5.23 28.91 -14.32
C GLY A 252 4.47 27.58 -14.37
N CYS A 253 4.43 26.85 -13.26
CA CYS A 253 3.64 25.61 -13.14
C CYS A 253 2.14 25.88 -13.39
N PHE A 254 1.61 26.94 -12.79
CA PHE A 254 0.21 27.33 -12.97
C PHE A 254 -0.11 27.62 -14.44
N GLN A 255 0.71 28.46 -15.10
CA GLN A 255 0.48 28.88 -16.48
C GLN A 255 0.64 27.74 -17.48
N ASN A 256 1.66 26.90 -17.31
CA ASN A 256 1.99 25.87 -18.29
C ASN A 256 1.17 24.58 -18.12
N HIS A 257 0.78 24.24 -16.89
CA HIS A 257 0.20 22.92 -16.60
C HIS A 257 -1.23 22.98 -16.05
N LEU A 258 -1.60 24.02 -15.30
CA LEU A 258 -2.90 24.10 -14.62
C LEU A 258 -3.96 24.86 -15.43
N ILE A 259 -3.58 25.88 -16.20
CA ILE A 259 -4.54 26.69 -16.99
C ILE A 259 -5.41 25.85 -17.94
N LYS A 260 -4.89 24.75 -18.50
CA LYS A 260 -5.65 23.87 -19.39
C LYS A 260 -6.88 23.24 -18.72
N PHE A 261 -6.93 23.21 -17.38
CA PHE A 261 -8.04 22.69 -16.59
C PHE A 261 -8.99 23.77 -16.06
N ILE A 262 -8.89 25.02 -16.55
CA ILE A 262 -9.73 26.13 -16.05
C ILE A 262 -11.22 25.89 -16.23
N ASN A 263 -11.62 25.20 -17.31
CA ASN A 263 -13.02 24.88 -17.59
C ASN A 263 -13.55 23.71 -16.76
N THR A 264 -12.66 22.86 -16.23
CA THR A 264 -13.04 21.65 -15.47
C THR A 264 -12.92 21.86 -13.95
N ASN A 265 -11.91 22.60 -13.48
CA ASN A 265 -11.53 22.73 -12.07
C ASN A 265 -11.38 24.20 -11.65
N PHE A 266 -12.33 25.06 -12.06
CA PHE A 266 -12.25 26.51 -11.82
C PHE A 266 -12.12 26.88 -10.34
N GLU A 267 -12.94 26.28 -9.47
CA GLU A 267 -12.96 26.62 -8.03
C GLU A 267 -11.63 26.30 -7.35
N GLU A 268 -11.01 25.18 -7.69
CA GLU A 268 -9.73 24.74 -7.14
C GLU A 268 -8.58 25.65 -7.62
N LEU A 269 -8.63 26.11 -8.86
CA LEU A 269 -7.67 27.07 -9.41
C LEU A 269 -7.85 28.49 -8.81
N GLN A 270 -9.09 28.89 -8.54
CA GLN A 270 -9.38 30.12 -7.81
C GLN A 270 -8.84 30.04 -6.37
N LEU A 271 -8.99 28.89 -5.71
CA LEU A 271 -8.44 28.68 -4.38
C LEU A 271 -6.90 28.68 -4.43
N ALA A 272 -6.29 27.98 -5.39
CA ALA A 272 -4.84 27.95 -5.58
C ALA A 272 -4.26 29.35 -5.82
N SER A 273 -4.86 30.16 -6.70
CA SER A 273 -4.44 31.55 -6.93
C SER A 273 -4.62 32.44 -5.70
N GLY A 274 -5.69 32.25 -4.93
CA GLY A 274 -5.86 32.90 -3.63
C GLY A 274 -4.79 32.49 -2.61
N LEU A 275 -4.41 31.20 -2.59
CA LEU A 275 -3.39 30.67 -1.69
C LEU A 275 -2.04 31.40 -1.88
N LEU A 276 -1.67 31.72 -3.13
CA LEU A 276 -0.45 32.50 -3.43
C LEU A 276 -0.41 33.83 -2.69
N VAL A 277 -1.57 34.50 -2.57
CA VAL A 277 -1.70 35.80 -1.90
C VAL A 277 -1.68 35.62 -0.38
N PHE A 278 -2.43 34.64 0.15
CA PHE A 278 -2.68 34.50 1.58
C PHE A 278 -1.68 33.62 2.34
N ILE A 279 -0.78 32.89 1.66
CA ILE A 279 0.14 31.96 2.35
C ILE A 279 1.06 32.65 3.36
N LYS A 280 1.43 33.91 3.12
CA LYS A 280 2.24 34.70 4.08
C LYS A 280 1.46 34.95 5.37
N SER A 281 0.23 35.42 5.24
CA SER A 281 -0.68 35.68 6.37
C SER A 281 -1.01 34.41 7.15
N PHE A 282 -1.08 33.25 6.48
CA PHE A 282 -1.32 31.96 7.13
C PHE A 282 -0.16 31.53 8.03
N LYS A 283 1.10 31.61 7.55
CA LYS A 283 2.28 31.24 8.37
C LYS A 283 2.50 32.16 9.56
N GLU A 284 2.03 33.40 9.51
CA GLU A 284 2.10 34.36 10.63
C GLU A 284 0.99 34.15 11.68
N GLN A 285 -0.11 33.46 11.31
CA GLN A 285 -1.24 33.17 12.21
C GLN A 285 -1.17 31.79 12.87
N VAL A 286 -0.21 30.94 12.49
CA VAL A 286 0.10 29.69 13.19
C VAL A 286 1.27 29.95 14.14
N PRO A 287 1.07 30.49 15.37
CA PRO A 287 2.00 30.21 16.43
C PRO A 287 1.96 28.70 16.66
N GLN A 288 3.13 28.08 16.75
CA GLN A 288 3.33 26.66 17.07
C GLN A 288 2.28 26.19 18.08
N GLN A 289 1.24 25.50 17.60
CA GLN A 289 0.40 24.67 18.46
C GLN A 289 1.25 23.44 18.75
N SER A 290 2.14 23.59 19.74
CA SER A 290 2.62 22.46 20.50
C SER A 290 1.40 21.71 21.00
N GLU A 291 1.38 20.42 20.72
CA GLU A 291 0.39 19.44 21.14
C GLU A 291 -0.21 19.77 22.51
N SER A 292 -1.53 19.66 22.58
CA SER A 292 -2.32 19.78 23.81
C SER A 292 -1.89 18.72 24.83
N GLN A 293 -0.83 19.00 25.57
CA GLN A 293 -0.65 18.48 26.92
C GLN A 293 -1.27 19.49 27.89
N ASN A 294 -2.04 18.95 28.82
CA ASN A 294 -2.76 19.69 29.85
C ASN A 294 -1.81 20.53 30.69
N ASP A 295 -1.77 21.84 30.44
CA ASP A 295 -0.73 22.66 31.03
C ASP A 295 -1.30 23.93 31.68
N THR A 296 -1.39 23.87 33.01
CA THR A 296 -1.42 24.99 33.95
C THR A 296 -0.25 25.98 33.76
N SER A 297 0.65 25.72 32.81
CA SER A 297 1.78 26.57 32.42
C SER A 297 1.36 27.77 31.54
N ASN A 298 0.22 27.71 30.83
CA ASN A 298 -0.18 28.76 29.89
C ASN A 298 -0.59 30.09 30.59
N MET A 299 -0.91 30.08 31.89
CA MET A 299 -1.19 31.30 32.67
C MET A 299 0.06 32.14 33.00
N LYS A 300 1.28 31.59 32.84
CA LYS A 300 2.52 32.32 33.16
C LYS A 300 2.88 33.36 32.10
N THR A 301 2.32 33.27 30.90
CA THR A 301 2.54 34.28 29.85
C THR A 301 1.53 35.42 30.00
N ARG A 302 1.99 36.66 29.82
CA ARG A 302 1.12 37.86 29.82
C ARG A 302 -0.04 37.71 28.85
N PHE A 303 0.17 37.02 27.73
CA PHE A 303 -0.88 36.71 26.77
C PHE A 303 -1.90 35.72 27.32
N GLY A 304 -1.47 34.57 27.86
CA GLY A 304 -2.37 33.57 28.43
C GLY A 304 -3.16 34.07 29.63
N PHE A 305 -2.56 34.91 30.49
CA PHE A 305 -3.25 35.58 31.58
C PHE A 305 -4.41 36.47 31.08
N PHE A 306 -4.14 37.32 30.08
CA PHE A 306 -5.16 38.24 29.55
C PHE A 306 -6.26 37.52 28.77
N GLN A 307 -5.89 36.49 28.01
CA GLN A 307 -6.85 35.67 27.28
C GLN A 307 -7.77 34.90 28.25
N TYR A 308 -7.22 34.36 29.34
CA TYR A 308 -7.98 33.58 30.33
C TYR A 308 -8.94 34.45 31.15
N PHE A 309 -8.48 35.58 31.68
CA PHE A 309 -9.30 36.41 32.57
C PHE A 309 -10.20 37.42 31.85
N PHE A 310 -9.79 37.94 30.71
CA PHE A 310 -10.49 39.05 30.03
C PHE A 310 -11.02 38.69 28.65
N GLY A 311 -10.74 37.48 28.14
CA GLY A 311 -11.13 37.07 26.79
C GLY A 311 -10.57 37.98 25.68
N LYS A 312 -9.48 38.72 25.97
CA LYS A 312 -8.88 39.72 25.08
C LYS A 312 -7.36 39.58 25.10
N ALA A 313 -6.71 39.92 23.98
CA ALA A 313 -5.26 40.06 23.94
C ALA A 313 -4.81 41.27 24.80
N PRO A 314 -3.60 41.22 25.40
CA PRO A 314 -3.07 42.35 26.15
C PRO A 314 -2.86 43.58 25.24
N PRO A 315 -3.03 44.82 25.75
CA PRO A 315 -2.75 46.04 24.98
C PRO A 315 -1.29 46.05 24.52
N ARG A 316 -1.03 46.33 23.24
CA ARG A 316 0.33 46.53 22.74
C ARG A 316 0.91 47.82 23.34
N GLU A 317 2.01 47.71 24.07
CA GLU A 317 2.74 48.88 24.55
C GLU A 317 3.45 49.53 23.36
N LEU A 318 2.99 50.72 22.96
CA LEU A 318 3.62 51.52 21.92
C LEU A 318 4.85 52.21 22.52
N GLY A 319 6.03 51.61 22.34
CA GLY A 319 7.30 52.23 22.69
C GLY A 319 7.56 53.46 21.82
N SER A 320 7.80 54.60 22.46
CA SER A 320 8.18 55.87 21.83
C SER A 320 9.46 55.73 21.01
N GLY A 321 9.38 55.96 19.69
CA GLY A 321 10.54 55.99 18.80
C GLY A 321 10.17 56.22 17.33
N ASN A 322 10.24 57.49 16.92
CA ASN A 322 10.33 58.06 15.56
C ASN A 322 9.59 57.41 14.39
N GLY A 323 8.66 58.20 13.84
CA GLY A 323 7.88 57.90 12.66
C GLY A 323 8.70 57.53 11.42
N THR A 324 8.34 56.38 10.86
CA THR A 324 8.33 56.17 9.41
C THR A 324 6.99 55.54 9.09
N PHE A 325 6.14 56.26 8.36
CA PHE A 325 4.88 55.77 7.81
C PHE A 325 5.19 54.65 6.79
N GLY A 326 5.31 53.41 7.28
CA GLY A 326 5.18 52.21 6.47
C GLY A 326 3.72 51.81 6.44
N SER A 327 3.15 51.70 5.24
CA SER A 327 1.75 51.37 4.96
C SER A 327 1.32 50.02 5.56
N ASP A 328 0.94 50.00 6.83
CA ASP A 328 0.21 48.91 7.46
C ASP A 328 -1.27 48.95 7.04
N THR A 329 -1.52 48.68 5.76
CA THR A 329 -2.82 48.14 5.32
C THR A 329 -2.93 46.68 5.78
N ARG A 330 -2.94 46.48 7.10
CA ARG A 330 -3.34 45.23 7.74
C ARG A 330 -4.85 45.21 7.71
N THR A 331 -5.39 44.88 6.54
CA THR A 331 -6.81 44.61 6.36
C THR A 331 -7.25 43.59 7.41
N LYS A 332 -8.05 44.06 8.36
CA LYS A 332 -8.75 43.23 9.35
C LYS A 332 -9.83 42.44 8.61
N PHE A 333 -9.44 41.40 7.87
CA PHE A 333 -10.37 40.41 7.36
C PHE A 333 -10.74 39.44 8.48
N SER A 334 -12.03 39.15 8.58
CA SER A 334 -12.66 38.31 9.61
C SER A 334 -12.00 36.93 9.65
N ALA A 335 -11.18 36.68 10.67
CA ALA A 335 -10.08 35.72 10.61
C ALA A 335 -10.43 34.24 10.88
N ASN A 336 -11.68 33.89 11.18
CA ASN A 336 -11.95 32.52 11.67
C ASN A 336 -12.69 31.60 10.68
N GLY A 337 -13.35 32.13 9.65
CA GLY A 337 -14.14 31.32 8.70
C GLY A 337 -13.47 31.08 7.34
N GLU A 338 -12.79 32.09 6.78
CA GLU A 338 -12.28 32.04 5.40
C GLU A 338 -10.96 31.30 5.21
N PHE A 339 -10.23 31.01 6.30
CA PHE A 339 -8.95 30.29 6.23
C PHE A 339 -9.10 28.77 6.22
N VAL A 340 -10.26 28.24 6.63
CA VAL A 340 -10.54 26.79 6.70
C VAL A 340 -10.38 26.12 5.33
N ARG A 341 -10.77 26.79 4.24
CA ARG A 341 -10.61 26.29 2.86
C ARG A 341 -9.14 26.13 2.45
N TYR A 342 -8.25 26.99 2.95
CA TYR A 342 -6.82 26.90 2.67
C TYR A 342 -6.16 25.81 3.51
N THR A 343 -6.66 25.55 4.73
CA THR A 343 -6.17 24.45 5.58
C THR A 343 -6.30 23.09 4.90
N ARG A 344 -7.43 22.83 4.23
CA ARG A 344 -7.63 21.57 3.47
C ARG A 344 -6.69 21.43 2.27
N VAL A 345 -6.30 22.55 1.66
CA VAL A 345 -5.37 22.55 0.51
C VAL A 345 -3.92 22.43 0.94
N LEU A 346 -3.59 22.83 2.17
CA LEU A 346 -2.26 22.72 2.73
C LEU A 346 -2.02 21.40 3.50
N SER A 347 -3.07 20.61 3.77
CA SER A 347 -2.95 19.39 4.58
C SER A 347 -2.13 18.30 3.91
N ASP A 348 -1.39 17.55 4.73
CA ASP A 348 -0.57 16.43 4.26
C ASP A 348 -1.42 15.23 3.81
N ASP A 349 -2.70 15.17 4.22
CA ASP A 349 -3.69 14.20 3.72
C ASP A 349 -3.80 14.19 2.19
N ARG A 350 -3.46 15.30 1.51
CA ARG A 350 -3.43 15.37 0.05
C ARG A 350 -2.44 14.40 -0.56
N TRP A 351 -1.30 14.15 0.07
CA TRP A 351 -0.34 13.13 -0.39
C TRP A 351 -0.95 11.73 -0.34
N ASN A 352 -1.72 11.42 0.71
CA ASN A 352 -2.45 10.17 0.83
C ASN A 352 -3.55 10.01 -0.24
N VAL A 353 -4.26 11.10 -0.56
CA VAL A 353 -5.24 11.10 -1.66
C VAL A 353 -4.55 10.90 -3.00
N LEU A 354 -3.45 11.61 -3.25
CA LEU A 354 -2.69 11.51 -4.51
C LEU A 354 -2.11 10.11 -4.72
N LYS A 355 -1.51 9.53 -3.68
CA LYS A 355 -1.05 8.14 -3.66
C LYS A 355 -2.17 7.17 -4.01
N ARG A 356 -3.35 7.34 -3.41
CA ARG A 356 -4.52 6.47 -3.68
C ARG A 356 -5.03 6.61 -5.12
N LEU A 357 -5.14 7.83 -5.63
CA LEU A 357 -5.51 8.09 -7.02
C LEU A 357 -4.51 7.46 -7.99
N PHE A 358 -3.21 7.63 -7.73
CA PHE A 358 -2.16 7.00 -8.52
C PHE A 358 -2.29 5.47 -8.53
N LEU A 359 -2.38 4.83 -7.35
CA LEU A 359 -2.52 3.38 -7.25
C LEU A 359 -3.78 2.87 -7.93
N GLN A 360 -4.89 3.61 -7.85
CA GLN A 360 -6.14 3.26 -8.53
C GLN A 360 -5.97 3.26 -10.06
N GLU A 361 -5.38 4.31 -10.64
CA GLU A 361 -5.15 4.37 -12.09
C GLU A 361 -4.11 3.34 -12.55
N PHE A 362 -3.03 3.18 -11.77
CA PHE A 362 -1.97 2.22 -12.05
C PHE A 362 -2.50 0.79 -12.04
N TYR A 363 -3.18 0.38 -10.97
CA TYR A 363 -3.73 -0.96 -10.88
C TYR A 363 -4.82 -1.20 -11.92
N SER A 364 -5.65 -0.21 -12.21
CA SER A 364 -6.67 -0.36 -13.24
C SER A 364 -6.09 -0.47 -14.66
N MET A 365 -4.91 0.09 -14.93
CA MET A 365 -4.21 -0.07 -16.21
C MET A 365 -3.75 -1.51 -16.43
N TYR A 366 -3.26 -2.15 -15.37
CA TYR A 366 -2.69 -3.49 -15.43
C TYR A 366 -3.69 -4.61 -15.07
N GLY A 367 -4.90 -4.26 -14.63
CA GLY A 367 -5.89 -5.24 -14.14
C GLY A 367 -5.50 -5.83 -12.77
N ILE A 368 -4.74 -5.09 -11.97
CA ILE A 368 -4.28 -5.51 -10.66
C ILE A 368 -5.39 -5.29 -9.61
N SER A 369 -5.56 -6.24 -8.69
CA SER A 369 -6.45 -6.05 -7.53
C SER A 369 -5.93 -4.95 -6.61
N GLN A 370 -6.82 -4.04 -6.19
CA GLN A 370 -6.51 -3.02 -5.17
C GLN A 370 -6.30 -3.62 -3.78
N HIS A 371 -6.93 -4.76 -3.52
CA HIS A 371 -6.76 -5.50 -2.27
C HIS A 371 -5.70 -6.56 -2.44
N ASP A 372 -4.85 -6.73 -1.42
CA ASP A 372 -3.82 -7.75 -1.41
C ASP A 372 -4.44 -9.16 -1.30
N PRO A 373 -4.15 -10.07 -2.23
CA PRO A 373 -4.71 -11.42 -2.23
C PRO A 373 -4.46 -12.17 -0.91
N LEU A 374 -3.26 -12.04 -0.32
CA LEU A 374 -2.93 -12.64 0.97
C LEU A 374 -3.90 -12.21 2.07
N LEU A 375 -4.21 -10.90 2.15
CA LEU A 375 -5.11 -10.36 3.16
C LEU A 375 -6.55 -10.81 2.92
N ILE A 376 -6.96 -10.97 1.66
CA ILE A 376 -8.28 -11.55 1.32
C ILE A 376 -8.36 -12.98 1.86
N TYR A 377 -7.39 -13.84 1.56
CA TYR A 377 -7.40 -15.23 2.03
C TYR A 377 -7.35 -15.33 3.56
N LEU A 378 -6.52 -14.52 4.20
CA LEU A 378 -6.49 -14.41 5.67
C LEU A 378 -7.85 -13.98 6.22
N SER A 379 -8.47 -12.95 5.63
CA SER A 379 -9.79 -12.48 6.07
C SER A 379 -10.88 -13.55 5.95
N LEU A 380 -10.86 -14.34 4.87
CA LEU A 380 -11.77 -15.48 4.68
C LEU A 380 -11.54 -16.56 5.74
N GLY A 381 -10.28 -16.96 5.96
CA GLY A 381 -9.94 -17.96 6.97
C GLY A 381 -10.22 -17.51 8.40
N ILE A 382 -9.94 -16.24 8.73
CA ILE A 382 -10.22 -15.68 10.04
C ILE A 382 -11.74 -15.61 10.28
N SER A 383 -12.53 -15.27 9.27
CA SER A 383 -13.99 -15.19 9.39
C SER A 383 -14.63 -16.54 9.74
N THR A 384 -14.04 -17.67 9.32
CA THR A 384 -14.54 -19.01 9.71
C THR A 384 -14.15 -19.41 11.13
N LEU A 385 -13.16 -18.75 11.72
CA LEU A 385 -12.67 -18.98 13.09
C LEU A 385 -13.20 -17.97 14.10
N LYS A 386 -13.61 -16.77 13.65
CA LYS A 386 -14.05 -15.67 14.50
C LYS A 386 -15.39 -16.00 15.15
N THR A 387 -15.39 -16.18 16.46
CA THR A 387 -16.61 -16.42 17.26
C THR A 387 -16.93 -15.22 18.13
N ARG A 388 -18.12 -15.20 18.74
CA ARG A 388 -18.53 -14.13 19.67
C ARG A 388 -17.62 -14.08 20.91
N SER A 389 -17.00 -15.19 21.29
CA SER A 389 -16.01 -15.24 22.38
C SER A 389 -14.76 -14.40 22.09
N CYS A 390 -14.43 -14.14 20.82
CA CYS A 390 -13.32 -13.25 20.46
C CYS A 390 -13.54 -11.78 20.87
N LEU A 391 -14.77 -11.36 21.21
CA LEU A 391 -15.06 -10.02 21.73
C LEU A 391 -14.86 -9.90 23.25
N GLN A 392 -14.71 -11.02 23.96
CA GLN A 392 -14.87 -11.07 25.41
C GLN A 392 -13.70 -10.39 26.15
N ASP A 393 -12.52 -10.29 25.53
CA ASP A 393 -11.37 -9.52 26.04
C ASP A 393 -11.64 -8.02 26.19
N MET A 394 -12.64 -7.47 25.50
CA MET A 394 -13.00 -6.04 25.62
C MET A 394 -13.74 -5.71 26.93
N TYR A 395 -14.26 -6.70 27.65
CA TYR A 395 -15.14 -6.52 28.81
C TYR A 395 -14.58 -7.01 30.15
N SER A 396 -13.30 -7.41 30.21
CA SER A 396 -12.63 -7.77 31.47
C SER A 396 -12.30 -6.52 32.29
N THR A 397 -13.34 -5.85 32.81
CA THR A 397 -13.26 -4.64 33.66
C THR A 397 -13.21 -4.94 35.16
N VAL A 398 -12.94 -6.18 35.57
CA VAL A 398 -12.78 -6.51 37.00
C VAL A 398 -11.30 -6.65 37.32
N LYS A 399 -10.73 -5.62 37.94
CA LYS A 399 -9.45 -5.73 38.65
C LYS A 399 -9.67 -6.65 39.84
N LEU A 400 -9.10 -7.86 39.84
CA LEU A 400 -8.69 -8.61 41.04
C LEU A 400 -7.81 -9.82 40.66
N ASP A 401 -6.77 -10.04 41.48
CA ASP A 401 -5.69 -11.03 41.48
C ASP A 401 -5.06 -11.42 40.12
N GLU A 402 -3.91 -10.79 39.79
CA GLU A 402 -3.15 -11.05 38.55
C GLU A 402 -2.79 -12.52 38.39
N ASP A 403 -2.48 -13.23 39.49
CA ASP A 403 -2.06 -14.63 39.44
C ASP A 403 -3.20 -15.58 39.05
N LEU A 404 -4.41 -15.34 39.58
CA LEU A 404 -5.60 -16.10 39.21
C LEU A 404 -5.99 -15.83 37.76
N HIS A 405 -5.98 -14.56 37.35
CA HIS A 405 -6.30 -14.15 35.98
C HIS A 405 -5.31 -14.74 34.97
N ASN A 406 -4.02 -14.72 35.27
CA ASN A 406 -2.97 -15.31 34.44
C ASN A 406 -3.11 -16.84 34.37
N PHE A 407 -3.46 -17.49 35.47
CA PHE A 407 -3.70 -18.94 35.47
C PHE A 407 -4.92 -19.34 34.65
N LEU A 408 -6.06 -18.66 34.85
CA LEU A 408 -7.29 -18.92 34.09
C LEU A 408 -7.08 -18.65 32.60
N ASN A 409 -6.41 -17.56 32.23
CA ASN A 409 -6.08 -17.29 30.83
C ASN A 409 -5.18 -18.36 30.23
N ASN A 410 -4.20 -18.89 30.96
CA ASN A 410 -3.31 -19.94 30.46
C ASN A 410 -3.99 -21.32 30.37
N GLU A 411 -4.88 -21.68 31.31
CA GLU A 411 -5.59 -22.96 31.30
C GLU A 411 -6.84 -22.98 30.42
N LEU A 412 -7.48 -21.83 30.19
CA LEU A 412 -8.61 -21.71 29.25
C LEU A 412 -8.11 -21.54 27.81
N ASN A 413 -6.99 -20.84 27.62
CA ASN A 413 -6.37 -20.63 26.30
C ASN A 413 -5.17 -21.57 26.07
N HIS A 414 -5.32 -22.88 26.30
CA HIS A 414 -4.31 -23.90 25.94
C HIS A 414 -3.89 -23.82 24.46
N SER A 415 -4.71 -23.21 23.61
CA SER A 415 -4.32 -22.68 22.30
C SER A 415 -4.57 -21.17 22.27
N LYS A 416 -3.50 -20.38 22.04
CA LYS A 416 -3.65 -18.95 21.74
C LYS A 416 -4.58 -18.83 20.51
N CYS A 417 -5.74 -18.19 20.68
CA CYS A 417 -6.68 -18.00 19.59
C CYS A 417 -6.00 -17.14 18.50
N PRO A 418 -5.85 -17.64 17.25
CA PRO A 418 -5.22 -16.85 16.19
C PRO A 418 -6.03 -15.60 15.83
N VAL A 419 -7.36 -15.62 16.06
CA VAL A 419 -8.24 -14.47 15.79
C VAL A 419 -8.04 -13.35 16.82
N CYS A 420 -7.79 -13.71 18.08
CA CYS A 420 -7.61 -12.75 19.18
C CYS A 420 -6.17 -12.25 19.31
N SER A 421 -5.26 -12.71 18.45
CA SER A 421 -3.87 -12.27 18.51
C SER A 421 -3.77 -10.78 18.12
N PRO A 422 -2.87 -10.01 18.75
CA PRO A 422 -2.73 -8.58 18.47
C PRO A 422 -2.31 -8.31 17.02
N GLU A 423 -1.62 -9.26 16.37
CA GLU A 423 -1.20 -9.17 14.98
C GLU A 423 -2.38 -9.20 14.00
N PHE A 424 -3.42 -9.98 14.32
CA PHE A 424 -4.63 -10.09 13.50
C PHE A 424 -5.76 -9.15 13.94
N ALA A 425 -5.68 -8.55 15.13
CA ALA A 425 -6.72 -7.64 15.64
C ALA A 425 -7.15 -6.53 14.64
N PRO A 426 -6.25 -5.89 13.87
CA PRO A 426 -6.66 -4.87 12.90
C PRO A 426 -7.54 -5.42 11.77
N ILE A 427 -7.21 -6.62 11.26
CA ILE A 427 -7.99 -7.24 10.17
C ILE A 427 -9.28 -7.87 10.69
N THR A 428 -9.32 -8.30 11.95
CA THR A 428 -10.47 -9.03 12.51
C THR A 428 -11.63 -8.11 12.86
N LYS A 429 -11.41 -6.82 13.14
CA LYS A 429 -12.41 -5.88 13.65
C LYS A 429 -13.71 -5.88 12.82
N ASP A 430 -13.59 -5.74 11.51
CA ASP A 430 -14.72 -5.56 10.59
C ASP A 430 -15.22 -6.87 9.96
N LEU A 431 -14.64 -8.02 10.33
CA LEU A 431 -15.02 -9.33 9.77
C LEU A 431 -16.29 -9.91 10.40
N PRO A 432 -17.09 -10.68 9.63
CA PRO A 432 -18.25 -11.39 10.16
C PRO A 432 -17.85 -12.50 11.14
N TYR A 433 -18.82 -12.95 11.94
CA TYR A 433 -18.65 -14.10 12.82
C TYR A 433 -19.00 -15.39 12.08
N ALA A 434 -18.31 -16.47 12.44
CA ALA A 434 -18.63 -17.81 11.97
C ALA A 434 -20.06 -18.19 12.39
N HIS A 435 -20.88 -18.58 11.42
CA HIS A 435 -22.19 -19.16 11.65
C HIS A 435 -22.05 -20.68 11.76
N HIS A 436 -21.88 -21.18 12.98
CA HIS A 436 -21.91 -22.62 13.22
C HIS A 436 -23.37 -23.11 13.13
N ILE A 437 -23.65 -23.90 12.10
CA ILE A 437 -24.99 -24.50 11.87
C ILE A 437 -25.23 -25.68 12.82
N GLN A 438 -24.15 -26.32 13.27
CA GLN A 438 -24.19 -27.47 14.18
C GLN A 438 -23.61 -27.07 15.54
N SER A 439 -24.40 -27.25 16.59
CA SER A 439 -23.91 -27.10 17.97
C SER A 439 -23.17 -28.37 18.37
N ASN A 440 -21.89 -28.24 18.73
CA ASN A 440 -21.15 -29.34 19.35
C ASN A 440 -21.42 -29.31 20.85
N LEU A 441 -22.18 -30.29 21.34
CA LEU A 441 -22.39 -30.48 22.77
C LEU A 441 -21.17 -31.19 23.38
N PHE A 442 -20.83 -30.85 24.62
CA PHE A 442 -19.81 -31.57 25.38
C PHE A 442 -20.27 -33.01 25.66
N GLU A 443 -19.32 -33.90 25.97
CA GLU A 443 -19.66 -35.29 26.36
C GLU A 443 -20.48 -35.31 27.66
N ASN A 444 -20.20 -34.40 28.61
CA ASN A 444 -20.86 -34.35 29.91
C ASN A 444 -21.33 -32.91 30.23
N PRO A 445 -22.34 -32.37 29.51
CA PRO A 445 -22.71 -30.98 29.60
C PRO A 445 -23.52 -30.68 30.87
N VAL A 446 -23.07 -29.70 31.64
CA VAL A 446 -23.76 -29.18 32.83
C VAL A 446 -23.94 -27.67 32.68
N MET A 447 -25.12 -27.18 33.04
CA MET A 447 -25.45 -25.76 33.07
C MET A 447 -25.35 -25.24 34.50
N LEU A 448 -24.59 -24.16 34.68
CA LEU A 448 -24.49 -23.43 35.94
C LEU A 448 -25.72 -22.51 36.13
N PRO A 449 -25.98 -22.02 37.36
CA PRO A 449 -27.13 -21.14 37.64
C PRO A 449 -27.18 -19.83 36.84
N ASN A 450 -26.03 -19.36 36.33
CA ASN A 450 -25.95 -18.21 35.42
C ASN A 450 -26.32 -18.52 33.96
N GLY A 451 -26.61 -19.79 33.63
CA GLY A 451 -26.95 -20.24 32.29
C GLY A 451 -25.74 -20.64 31.42
N ASN A 452 -24.51 -20.54 31.92
CA ASN A 452 -23.32 -20.99 31.19
C ASN A 452 -23.22 -22.53 31.21
N ILE A 453 -22.85 -23.12 30.06
CA ILE A 453 -22.76 -24.57 29.89
C ILE A 453 -21.30 -24.99 29.75
N TYR A 454 -20.89 -25.98 30.54
CA TYR A 454 -19.52 -26.52 30.55
C TYR A 454 -19.52 -28.05 30.54
N ASP A 455 -18.37 -28.64 30.23
CA ASP A 455 -18.15 -30.07 30.51
C ASP A 455 -17.87 -30.26 32.00
N SER A 456 -18.68 -31.10 32.66
CA SER A 456 -18.62 -31.36 34.10
C SER A 456 -17.24 -31.85 34.56
N LYS A 457 -16.60 -32.74 33.79
CA LYS A 457 -15.29 -33.29 34.15
C LYS A 457 -14.22 -32.21 34.07
N LYS A 458 -14.25 -31.37 33.02
CA LYS A 458 -13.31 -30.26 32.86
C LYS A 458 -13.46 -29.20 33.96
N LEU A 459 -14.70 -28.87 34.34
CA LEU A 459 -14.98 -27.89 35.38
C LEU A 459 -14.47 -28.35 36.75
N LYS A 460 -14.70 -29.62 37.11
CA LYS A 460 -14.17 -30.23 38.34
C LYS A 460 -12.64 -30.29 38.36
N LEU A 461 -12.02 -30.67 37.23
CA LEU A 461 -10.57 -30.65 37.09
C LEU A 461 -9.99 -29.25 37.30
N LEU A 462 -10.67 -28.21 36.81
CA LEU A 462 -10.27 -26.82 37.02
C LEU A 462 -10.34 -26.43 38.50
N ALA A 463 -11.41 -26.77 39.21
CA ALA A 463 -11.51 -26.52 40.66
C ALA A 463 -10.42 -27.21 41.48
N VAL A 464 -10.10 -28.48 41.17
CA VAL A 464 -9.00 -29.21 41.82
C VAL A 464 -7.65 -28.52 41.56
N LYS A 465 -7.42 -28.02 40.33
CA LYS A 465 -6.20 -27.27 40.01
C LYS A 465 -6.11 -25.93 40.76
N LEU A 466 -7.21 -25.19 40.86
CA LEU A 466 -7.27 -23.93 41.61
C LEU A 466 -6.95 -24.13 43.10
N ALA A 467 -7.56 -25.14 43.72
CA ALA A 467 -7.34 -25.47 45.13
C ALA A 467 -5.91 -25.98 45.39
N SER A 468 -5.38 -26.87 44.54
CA SER A 468 -4.02 -27.41 44.71
C SER A 468 -2.91 -26.36 44.54
N ARG A 469 -3.13 -25.34 43.70
CA ARG A 469 -2.20 -24.22 43.52
C ARG A 469 -2.43 -23.06 44.49
N LYS A 470 -3.42 -23.15 45.38
CA LYS A 470 -3.83 -22.09 46.32
C LYS A 470 -4.14 -20.75 45.62
N LEU A 471 -4.69 -20.83 44.40
CA LEU A 471 -5.09 -19.65 43.63
C LEU A 471 -6.50 -19.16 44.03
N TYR A 472 -7.33 -20.06 44.56
CA TYR A 472 -8.64 -19.73 45.10
C TYR A 472 -9.09 -20.79 46.10
N ASP A 473 -9.70 -20.37 47.21
CA ASP A 473 -10.19 -21.28 48.26
C ASP A 473 -11.57 -21.83 47.90
N LEU A 474 -11.59 -23.02 47.31
CA LEU A 474 -12.81 -23.77 46.97
C LEU A 474 -13.03 -24.91 47.97
N LYS A 475 -14.29 -25.09 48.41
CA LYS A 475 -14.72 -26.30 49.10
C LYS A 475 -14.74 -27.49 48.13
N PRO A 476 -14.67 -28.75 48.60
CA PRO A 476 -14.66 -29.93 47.73
C PRO A 476 -15.88 -30.04 46.79
N ASP A 477 -17.03 -29.46 47.17
CA ASP A 477 -18.26 -29.47 46.37
C ASP A 477 -18.48 -28.15 45.60
N GLN A 478 -17.47 -27.28 45.52
CA GLN A 478 -17.57 -25.95 44.91
C GLN A 478 -16.72 -25.80 43.66
N VAL A 479 -17.27 -25.09 42.69
CA VAL A 479 -16.68 -24.93 41.37
C VAL A 479 -16.82 -23.47 40.95
N MET A 480 -15.75 -22.90 40.40
CA MET A 480 -15.74 -21.53 39.90
C MET A 480 -16.10 -21.52 38.40
N ASP A 481 -17.00 -20.63 38.01
CA ASP A 481 -17.24 -20.32 36.61
C ASP A 481 -16.03 -19.55 36.03
N PRO A 482 -15.36 -20.05 34.99
CA PRO A 482 -14.14 -19.44 34.46
C PRO A 482 -14.34 -18.09 33.75
N ILE A 483 -15.57 -17.73 33.37
CA ILE A 483 -15.92 -16.51 32.64
C ILE A 483 -16.26 -15.37 33.60
N ASN A 484 -17.19 -15.60 34.54
CA ASN A 484 -17.65 -14.56 35.47
C ASN A 484 -17.05 -14.69 36.88
N GLN A 485 -16.22 -15.72 37.13
CA GLN A 485 -15.51 -16.00 38.37
C GLN A 485 -16.44 -16.19 39.59
N GLN A 486 -17.73 -16.44 39.37
CA GLN A 486 -18.67 -16.77 40.43
C GLN A 486 -18.54 -18.24 40.85
N VAL A 487 -18.68 -18.51 42.15
CA VAL A 487 -18.60 -19.86 42.71
C VAL A 487 -19.99 -20.43 42.87
N TYR A 488 -20.17 -21.68 42.45
CA TYR A 488 -21.41 -22.43 42.57
C TYR A 488 -21.15 -23.78 43.23
N ASP A 489 -22.15 -24.29 43.96
CA ASP A 489 -22.11 -25.64 44.51
C ASP A 489 -22.54 -26.66 43.44
N GLU A 490 -21.93 -27.86 43.43
CA GLU A 490 -22.24 -28.92 42.46
C GLU A 490 -23.72 -29.35 42.46
N LYS A 491 -24.43 -29.10 43.57
CA LYS A 491 -25.86 -29.43 43.72
C LYS A 491 -26.77 -28.57 42.85
N ASP A 492 -26.29 -27.39 42.46
CA ASP A 492 -27.06 -26.42 41.67
C ASP A 492 -26.93 -26.66 40.16
N PHE A 493 -26.20 -27.72 39.77
CA PHE A 493 -25.90 -28.01 38.37
C PHE A 493 -27.08 -28.69 37.69
N VAL A 494 -27.44 -28.21 36.50
CA VAL A 494 -28.46 -28.85 35.66
C VAL A 494 -27.77 -29.63 34.55
N THR A 495 -27.91 -30.96 34.56
CA THR A 495 -27.41 -31.80 33.47
C THR A 495 -28.23 -31.54 32.21
N MET A 496 -27.55 -31.22 31.11
CA MET A 496 -28.19 -30.95 29.83
C MET A 496 -28.22 -32.21 28.97
N TYR A 497 -29.29 -32.43 28.23
CA TYR A 497 -29.39 -33.50 27.24
C TYR A 497 -29.63 -32.89 25.86
N PRO A 498 -28.97 -33.40 24.79
CA PRO A 498 -29.30 -32.98 23.44
C PRO A 498 -30.76 -33.31 23.16
N THR A 499 -31.49 -32.34 22.60
CA THR A 499 -32.89 -32.50 22.16
C THR A 499 -32.96 -32.71 20.66
#